data_AF-A0A817MS26-F1
#
_entry.id   AF-A0A817MS26-F1
#
_cell.length_a   1.000
_cell.length_b   1.000
_cell.length_c   1.000
_cell.angle_alpha   90.00
_cell.angle_beta   90.00
_cell.angle_gamma   90.00
#
_symmetry.space_group_name_H-M   'P 1'
#
loop_
_entity.id
_entity.type
_entity.pdbx_description
1 polymer ?
#
loop_
_entity_poly.entity_id
_entity_poly.type
_entity_poly.pdbx_seq_one_letter_code
_entity_poly.pdbx_strand_id
1 'polypeptide(L)'
;MEQARLQAYYDNFPNIDDATSSTGLDIMEAIEFTQSILRTLPSGNVTERSTMCHVLTNLFANQNMQCLFFDSAHGKNLHDASRNLAEIDLEDRPFVLKLNSSEGLRGNMQPKTENGVIKLARILSNAINQNQSHPLMEDIRKRLAKAHNISRKDINFKTVYVGSFNVVYTLKNSTNISVESLVKVREKLKNQFEEFISSKIHPLFYRPSFDISFFDERGNKTFPSKAEIHEVGPPGCTEKYFQPAKWTRYGLNVIGKYEDGDTWLDPFLHPGNWYRAFHGTGNARSEDFGHLDQCFDDKYAPVNALANIYENGFNKARIAVYGAGVYCSPNPKIPEKQFTKAVDVNTQLGKKKFKCMLQVAVNPNGVRFVKQADIWVVPNPQDIRPYGILIKEV
;
A
#
# COMPACT_ATOMS: atom_id res chain seq x y z
N MET A 1 -0.46 -6.73 21.29
CA MET A 1 0.02 -5.77 20.27
C MET A 1 0.42 -6.49 18.98
N GLU A 2 1.37 -7.42 19.01
CA GLU A 2 1.81 -8.15 17.80
C GLU A 2 0.69 -8.89 17.05
N GLN A 3 -0.15 -9.64 17.75
CA GLN A 3 -1.28 -10.37 17.14
C GLN A 3 -2.26 -9.46 16.40
N ALA A 4 -2.61 -8.32 16.98
CA ALA A 4 -3.47 -7.31 16.34
C ALA A 4 -2.80 -6.69 15.09
N ARG A 5 -1.47 -6.50 15.12
CA ARG A 5 -0.70 -6.02 13.97
C ARG A 5 -0.70 -7.03 12.82
N LEU A 6 -0.46 -8.30 13.12
CA LEU A 6 -0.52 -9.39 12.13
C LEU A 6 -1.91 -9.51 11.53
N GLN A 7 -2.93 -9.44 12.37
CA GLN A 7 -4.32 -9.45 11.93
C GLN A 7 -4.61 -8.28 10.99
N ALA A 8 -4.32 -7.04 11.40
CA ALA A 8 -4.56 -5.85 10.58
C ALA A 8 -3.83 -5.89 9.22
N TYR A 9 -2.66 -6.52 9.15
CA TYR A 9 -1.93 -6.67 7.89
C TYR A 9 -2.52 -7.77 6.99
N TYR A 10 -2.62 -9.00 7.50
CA TYR A 10 -3.04 -10.16 6.71
C TYR A 10 -4.55 -10.21 6.44
N ASP A 11 -5.38 -9.58 7.27
CA ASP A 11 -6.82 -9.55 7.02
C ASP A 11 -7.21 -8.67 5.83
N ASN A 12 -6.34 -7.73 5.44
CA ASN A 12 -6.58 -6.91 4.24
C ASN A 12 -6.39 -7.70 2.95
N PHE A 13 -5.74 -8.87 2.96
CA PHE A 13 -5.49 -9.63 1.74
C PHE A 13 -6.79 -10.12 1.08
N PRO A 14 -6.88 -10.12 -0.26
CA PRO A 14 -8.05 -10.62 -0.96
C PRO A 14 -8.22 -12.12 -0.73
N ASN A 15 -9.48 -12.57 -0.60
CA ASN A 15 -9.76 -14.00 -0.67
C ASN A 15 -9.47 -14.51 -2.09
N ILE A 16 -9.10 -15.78 -2.19
CA ILE A 16 -8.92 -16.44 -3.49
C ILE A 16 -10.19 -16.32 -4.34
N ASP A 17 -11.37 -16.42 -3.74
CA ASP A 17 -12.65 -16.35 -4.45
C ASP A 17 -12.86 -15.01 -5.14
N ASP A 18 -12.63 -13.92 -4.40
CA ASP A 18 -12.75 -12.55 -4.91
C ASP A 18 -11.69 -12.30 -6.00
N ALA A 19 -10.46 -12.74 -5.77
CA ALA A 19 -9.36 -12.55 -6.71
C ALA A 19 -9.54 -13.38 -8.01
N THR A 20 -10.15 -14.56 -7.94
CA THR A 20 -10.25 -15.47 -9.09
C THR A 20 -11.57 -15.39 -9.86
N SER A 21 -12.54 -14.61 -9.36
CA SER A 21 -13.85 -14.41 -9.99
C SER A 21 -13.72 -13.70 -11.35
N SER A 22 -13.51 -14.45 -12.43
CA SER A 22 -13.42 -13.85 -13.77
C SER A 22 -14.76 -13.36 -14.33
N THR A 23 -15.87 -13.70 -13.65
CA THR A 23 -17.25 -13.37 -14.04
C THR A 23 -17.91 -12.36 -13.11
N GLY A 24 -17.18 -11.85 -12.10
CA GLY A 24 -17.68 -10.76 -11.27
C GLY A 24 -17.89 -9.51 -12.13
N LEU A 25 -19.06 -8.88 -12.02
CA LEU A 25 -19.41 -7.67 -12.77
C LEU A 25 -18.32 -6.59 -12.63
N ASP A 26 -17.88 -6.35 -11.39
CA ASP A 26 -16.81 -5.37 -11.07
C ASP A 26 -15.48 -5.70 -11.76
N ILE A 27 -15.14 -6.98 -11.91
CA ILE A 27 -13.90 -7.41 -12.57
C ILE A 27 -14.00 -7.18 -14.08
N MET A 28 -15.14 -7.50 -14.70
CA MET A 28 -15.35 -7.23 -16.12
C MET A 28 -15.29 -5.74 -16.43
N GLU A 29 -15.96 -4.92 -15.64
CA GLU A 29 -15.94 -3.46 -15.82
C GLU A 29 -14.55 -2.88 -15.57
N ALA A 30 -13.81 -3.38 -14.57
CA ALA A 30 -12.42 -2.98 -14.35
C ALA A 30 -11.50 -3.38 -15.52
N ILE A 31 -11.72 -4.54 -16.14
CA ILE A 31 -11.00 -4.96 -17.36
C ILE A 31 -11.29 -3.99 -18.50
N GLU A 32 -12.57 -3.71 -18.79
CA GLU A 32 -12.98 -2.80 -19.86
C GLU A 32 -12.44 -1.39 -19.62
N PHE A 33 -12.57 -0.89 -18.39
CA PHE A 33 -12.04 0.40 -17.99
C PHE A 33 -10.52 0.48 -18.16
N THR A 34 -9.80 -0.54 -17.70
CA THR A 34 -8.34 -0.65 -17.87
C THR A 34 -7.95 -0.65 -19.34
N GLN A 35 -8.65 -1.44 -20.17
CA GLN A 35 -8.41 -1.50 -21.61
C GLN A 35 -8.69 -0.16 -22.29
N SER A 36 -9.73 0.56 -21.86
CA SER A 36 -10.03 1.90 -22.38
C SER A 36 -8.86 2.89 -22.17
N ILE A 37 -8.07 2.69 -21.10
CA ILE A 37 -6.88 3.50 -20.81
C ILE A 37 -5.64 2.99 -21.53
N LEU A 38 -5.40 1.68 -21.50
CA LEU A 38 -4.12 1.06 -21.91
C LEU A 38 -4.05 0.65 -23.38
N ARG A 39 -5.17 0.70 -24.13
CA ARG A 39 -5.19 0.31 -25.55
C ARG A 39 -4.32 1.19 -26.43
N THR A 40 -4.04 2.42 -26.00
CA THR A 40 -3.17 3.37 -26.69
C THR A 40 -1.98 3.72 -25.81
N LEU A 41 -0.77 3.67 -26.36
CA LEU A 41 0.43 4.13 -25.64
C LEU A 41 0.23 5.58 -25.18
N PRO A 42 0.78 6.01 -24.02
CA PRO A 42 0.61 7.35 -23.52
C PRO A 42 1.48 8.33 -24.32
N SER A 43 1.00 9.56 -24.49
CA SER A 43 1.77 10.65 -25.12
C SER A 43 3.08 10.97 -24.38
N GLY A 44 3.17 10.60 -23.10
CA GLY A 44 4.24 11.01 -22.20
C GLY A 44 4.02 12.39 -21.59
N ASN A 45 2.85 13.01 -21.83
CA ASN A 45 2.43 14.23 -21.17
C ASN A 45 1.92 13.93 -19.76
N VAL A 46 2.58 14.48 -18.74
CA VAL A 46 2.24 14.32 -17.31
C VAL A 46 0.93 15.00 -16.90
N THR A 47 0.22 15.67 -17.81
CA THR A 47 -1.11 16.20 -17.51
C THR A 47 -2.22 15.20 -17.86
N GLU A 48 -1.90 14.15 -18.60
CA GLU A 48 -2.88 13.15 -19.04
C GLU A 48 -2.97 12.00 -18.02
N ARG A 49 -4.19 11.63 -17.64
CA ARG A 49 -4.45 10.50 -16.74
C ARG A 49 -3.91 9.19 -17.31
N SER A 50 -3.99 9.01 -18.63
CA SER A 50 -3.45 7.86 -19.34
C SER A 50 -1.95 7.67 -19.10
N THR A 51 -1.15 8.75 -19.10
CA THR A 51 0.28 8.71 -18.80
C THR A 51 0.54 8.16 -17.40
N MET A 52 -0.20 8.64 -16.39
CA MET A 52 -0.09 8.15 -15.01
C MET A 52 -0.44 6.66 -14.90
N CYS A 53 -1.54 6.21 -15.51
CA CYS A 53 -1.91 4.80 -15.48
C CYS A 53 -0.86 3.92 -16.16
N HIS A 54 -0.29 4.36 -17.29
CA HIS A 54 0.81 3.63 -17.94
C HIS A 54 2.09 3.62 -17.12
N VAL A 55 2.39 4.68 -16.36
CA VAL A 55 3.48 4.68 -15.37
C VAL A 55 3.27 3.54 -14.39
N LEU A 56 2.06 3.42 -13.81
CA LEU A 56 1.71 2.36 -12.86
C LEU A 56 1.79 0.97 -13.51
N THR A 57 1.20 0.77 -14.69
CA THR A 57 1.25 -0.52 -15.41
C THR A 57 2.68 -0.96 -15.71
N ASN A 58 3.54 -0.04 -16.14
CA ASN A 58 4.93 -0.35 -16.49
C ASN A 58 5.77 -0.79 -15.29
N LEU A 59 5.37 -0.44 -14.05
CA LEU A 59 6.01 -1.01 -12.85
C LEU A 59 5.83 -2.53 -12.79
N PHE A 60 4.74 -3.06 -13.37
CA PHE A 60 4.37 -4.48 -13.36
C PHE A 60 4.70 -5.26 -14.63
N ALA A 61 4.98 -4.56 -15.74
CA ALA A 61 5.23 -5.18 -17.04
C ALA A 61 6.38 -6.21 -17.02
N ASN A 62 7.34 -6.07 -16.11
CA ASN A 62 8.47 -6.99 -15.96
C ASN A 62 8.11 -8.35 -15.33
N GLN A 63 6.89 -8.52 -14.81
CA GLN A 63 6.48 -9.71 -14.07
C GLN A 63 5.38 -10.53 -14.77
N ASN A 64 5.07 -10.25 -16.06
CA ASN A 64 3.94 -10.87 -16.78
C ASN A 64 2.57 -10.70 -16.10
N MET A 65 2.45 -9.81 -15.11
CA MET A 65 1.20 -9.52 -14.41
C MET A 65 0.48 -8.38 -15.11
N GLN A 66 -0.73 -8.63 -15.58
CA GLN A 66 -1.62 -7.55 -16.04
C GLN A 66 -2.19 -6.85 -14.81
N CYS A 67 -2.14 -5.53 -14.74
CA CYS A 67 -2.82 -4.78 -13.69
C CYS A 67 -4.24 -4.40 -14.11
N LEU A 68 -5.09 -4.08 -13.14
CA LEU A 68 -6.40 -3.44 -13.37
C LEU A 68 -6.44 -2.06 -12.71
N PHE A 69 -7.24 -1.18 -13.30
CA PHE A 69 -7.74 0.04 -12.69
C PHE A 69 -9.23 -0.13 -12.42
N PHE A 70 -9.69 0.37 -11.30
CA PHE A 70 -11.11 0.39 -10.95
C PHE A 70 -11.43 1.66 -10.17
N ASP A 71 -12.71 2.01 -10.11
CA ASP A 71 -13.16 3.24 -9.48
C ASP A 71 -14.22 2.95 -8.42
N SER A 72 -13.80 2.94 -7.16
CA SER A 72 -14.71 2.64 -6.04
C SER A 72 -15.76 3.73 -5.80
N ALA A 73 -15.55 4.97 -6.28
CA ALA A 73 -16.55 6.02 -6.21
C ALA A 73 -17.79 5.71 -7.07
N HIS A 74 -17.65 4.81 -8.06
CA HIS A 74 -18.74 4.30 -8.89
C HIS A 74 -19.24 2.91 -8.42
N GLY A 75 -19.03 2.59 -7.13
CA GLY A 75 -19.53 1.39 -6.49
C GLY A 75 -18.78 0.10 -6.83
N LYS A 76 -17.61 0.20 -7.46
CA LYS A 76 -16.79 -0.97 -7.83
C LYS A 76 -15.96 -1.42 -6.63
N ASN A 77 -16.01 -2.70 -6.32
CA ASN A 77 -15.30 -3.25 -5.17
C ASN A 77 -14.24 -4.27 -5.61
N LEU A 78 -12.99 -3.80 -5.70
CA LEU A 78 -11.83 -4.65 -5.90
C LEU A 78 -10.79 -4.35 -4.83
N HIS A 79 -9.91 -5.31 -4.58
CA HIS A 79 -8.82 -5.12 -3.63
C HIS A 79 -7.75 -4.19 -4.21
N ASP A 80 -7.49 -3.06 -3.57
CA ASP A 80 -6.43 -2.15 -3.99
C ASP A 80 -5.02 -2.67 -3.60
N ALA A 81 -4.13 -2.80 -4.58
CA ALA A 81 -2.78 -3.33 -4.43
C ALA A 81 -1.72 -2.23 -4.28
N SER A 82 -2.10 -0.94 -4.20
CA SER A 82 -1.16 0.19 -4.21
C SER A 82 -0.22 0.19 -3.01
N ARG A 83 -0.59 -0.48 -1.92
CA ARG A 83 0.20 -0.60 -0.69
C ARG A 83 1.21 -1.73 -0.69
N ASN A 84 1.21 -2.59 -1.69
CA ASN A 84 2.08 -3.77 -1.73
C ASN A 84 3.16 -3.69 -2.81
N LEU A 85 3.33 -2.58 -3.54
CA LEU A 85 4.32 -2.45 -4.63
C LEU A 85 5.76 -2.73 -4.20
N ALA A 86 6.16 -2.42 -2.96
CA ALA A 86 7.49 -2.75 -2.44
C ALA A 86 7.71 -4.25 -2.22
N GLU A 87 6.63 -5.04 -2.26
CA GLU A 87 6.62 -6.49 -2.16
C GLU A 87 6.60 -7.15 -3.56
N ILE A 88 6.76 -6.37 -4.64
CA ILE A 88 6.62 -6.87 -6.01
C ILE A 88 7.67 -7.93 -6.33
N ASP A 89 8.92 -7.77 -5.91
CA ASP A 89 9.99 -8.75 -6.18
C ASP A 89 10.09 -9.83 -5.09
N LEU A 90 9.08 -9.95 -4.21
CA LEU A 90 8.99 -11.08 -3.29
C LEU A 90 8.78 -12.39 -4.06
N GLU A 91 9.76 -13.28 -3.98
CA GLU A 91 9.58 -14.69 -4.35
C GLU A 91 8.68 -15.42 -3.33
N ASP A 92 8.60 -14.90 -2.10
CA ASP A 92 8.04 -15.56 -0.93
C ASP A 92 6.68 -14.97 -0.50
N ARG A 93 5.78 -14.81 -1.48
CA ARG A 93 4.47 -14.19 -1.27
C ARG A 93 3.55 -15.09 -0.43
N PRO A 94 2.95 -14.59 0.67
CA PRO A 94 2.20 -15.43 1.59
C PRO A 94 0.76 -15.73 1.16
N PHE A 95 0.31 -16.89 1.61
CA PHE A 95 -1.08 -17.31 1.73
C PHE A 95 -1.52 -17.20 3.19
N VAL A 96 -2.81 -17.00 3.41
CA VAL A 96 -3.44 -17.07 4.73
C VAL A 96 -4.54 -18.11 4.68
N LEU A 97 -4.35 -19.23 5.39
CA LEU A 97 -5.42 -20.20 5.64
C LEU A 97 -6.19 -19.75 6.87
N LYS A 98 -7.48 -19.45 6.72
CA LYS A 98 -8.38 -19.08 7.81
C LYS A 98 -9.28 -20.26 8.17
N LEU A 99 -9.17 -20.72 9.40
CA LEU A 99 -10.01 -21.77 9.97
C LEU A 99 -10.88 -21.21 11.10
N ASN A 100 -12.07 -21.78 11.28
CA ASN A 100 -12.97 -21.43 12.37
C ASN A 100 -12.36 -21.78 13.73
N SER A 101 -11.71 -22.94 13.83
CA SER A 101 -10.94 -23.35 14.99
C SER A 101 -9.77 -24.26 14.59
N SER A 102 -8.99 -24.71 15.58
CA SER A 102 -7.99 -25.77 15.39
C SER A 102 -8.58 -27.18 15.57
N GLU A 103 -9.91 -27.32 15.66
CA GLU A 103 -10.60 -28.60 15.77
C GLU A 103 -10.37 -29.46 14.51
N GLY A 104 -10.41 -30.78 14.65
CA GLY A 104 -10.13 -31.72 13.55
C GLY A 104 -8.65 -31.81 13.12
N LEU A 105 -7.77 -30.94 13.63
CA LEU A 105 -6.31 -31.04 13.43
C LEU A 105 -5.68 -31.98 14.47
N ARG A 106 -4.65 -32.73 14.07
CA ARG A 106 -3.96 -33.66 14.98
C ARG A 106 -3.09 -32.91 15.98
N GLY A 107 -3.44 -32.99 17.27
CA GLY A 107 -2.64 -32.44 18.39
C GLY A 107 -3.41 -32.45 19.71
N ASN A 108 -2.71 -32.56 20.84
CA ASN A 108 -3.32 -32.66 22.17
C ASN A 108 -3.83 -31.32 22.74
N MET A 109 -3.70 -30.21 22.01
CA MET A 109 -4.16 -28.90 22.44
C MET A 109 -5.32 -28.44 21.58
N GLN A 110 -6.54 -28.62 22.11
CA GLN A 110 -7.75 -27.99 21.58
C GLN A 110 -8.22 -26.93 22.58
N PRO A 111 -7.83 -25.66 22.37
CA PRO A 111 -8.24 -24.59 23.26
C PRO A 111 -9.75 -24.35 23.14
N LYS A 112 -10.47 -24.50 24.26
CA LYS A 112 -11.92 -24.26 24.35
C LYS A 112 -12.29 -22.82 24.71
N THR A 113 -11.30 -21.97 24.98
CA THR A 113 -11.48 -20.58 25.37
C THR A 113 -10.64 -19.68 24.48
N GLU A 114 -11.09 -18.43 24.30
CA GLU A 114 -10.37 -17.41 23.52
C GLU A 114 -8.92 -17.23 24.00
N ASN A 115 -8.72 -17.16 25.33
CA ASN A 115 -7.39 -17.12 25.93
C ASN A 115 -6.54 -18.36 25.60
N GLY A 116 -7.16 -19.53 25.50
CA GLY A 116 -6.51 -20.75 25.04
C GLY A 116 -6.05 -20.65 23.58
N VAL A 117 -6.87 -20.06 22.71
CA VAL A 117 -6.53 -19.87 21.29
C VAL A 117 -5.36 -18.90 21.13
N ILE A 118 -5.36 -17.80 21.87
CA ILE A 118 -4.24 -16.84 21.92
C ILE A 118 -2.96 -17.52 22.41
N LYS A 119 -3.05 -18.35 23.45
CA LYS A 119 -1.89 -19.10 23.96
C LYS A 119 -1.36 -20.08 22.92
N LEU A 120 -2.24 -20.82 22.24
CA LEU A 120 -1.85 -21.75 21.18
C LEU A 120 -1.18 -21.01 20.02
N ALA A 121 -1.77 -19.93 19.51
CA ALA A 121 -1.17 -19.14 18.43
C ALA A 121 0.24 -18.65 18.80
N ARG A 122 0.47 -18.18 20.03
CA ARG A 122 1.81 -17.81 20.51
C ARG A 122 2.78 -18.98 20.55
N ILE A 123 2.34 -20.15 21.01
CA ILE A 123 3.18 -21.36 21.04
C ILE A 123 3.61 -21.74 19.61
N LEU A 124 2.68 -21.74 18.66
CA LEU A 124 2.95 -22.09 17.27
C LEU A 124 3.86 -21.06 16.60
N SER A 125 3.60 -19.76 16.78
CA SER A 125 4.48 -18.71 16.25
C SER A 125 5.89 -18.79 16.84
N ASN A 126 6.03 -19.09 18.13
CA ASN A 126 7.34 -19.32 18.73
C ASN A 126 8.05 -20.54 18.13
N ALA A 127 7.33 -21.65 17.92
CA ALA A 127 7.89 -22.83 17.28
C ALA A 127 8.34 -22.53 15.84
N ILE A 128 7.56 -21.75 15.08
CA ILE A 128 7.93 -21.30 13.73
C ILE A 128 9.22 -20.46 13.77
N ASN A 129 9.27 -19.45 14.64
CA ASN A 129 10.43 -18.55 14.76
C ASN A 129 11.71 -19.28 15.20
N GLN A 130 11.57 -20.33 16.01
CA GLN A 130 12.69 -21.16 16.47
C GLN A 130 12.98 -22.35 15.54
N ASN A 131 12.27 -22.46 14.41
CA ASN A 131 12.34 -23.58 13.48
C ASN A 131 12.18 -24.96 14.17
N GLN A 132 11.32 -25.02 15.19
CA GLN A 132 11.00 -26.23 15.95
C GLN A 132 9.79 -26.95 15.35
N SER A 133 9.83 -28.29 15.37
CA SER A 133 8.68 -29.08 14.95
C SER A 133 7.58 -29.04 16.01
N HIS A 134 6.33 -28.97 15.56
CA HIS A 134 5.15 -29.05 16.41
C HIS A 134 4.11 -29.96 15.73
N PRO A 135 3.51 -30.95 16.42
CA PRO A 135 2.62 -31.94 15.80
C PRO A 135 1.47 -31.32 14.99
N LEU A 136 0.87 -30.24 15.50
CA LEU A 136 -0.18 -29.50 14.81
C LEU A 136 0.33 -28.88 13.48
N MET A 137 1.53 -28.31 13.49
CA MET A 137 2.13 -27.71 12.30
C MET A 137 2.49 -28.77 11.27
N GLU A 138 2.92 -29.97 11.69
CA GLU A 138 3.17 -31.08 10.77
C GLU A 138 1.89 -31.59 10.10
N ASP A 139 0.78 -31.66 10.84
CA ASP A 139 -0.53 -32.03 10.27
C ASP A 139 -1.01 -30.98 9.28
N ILE A 140 -0.95 -29.69 9.64
CA ILE A 140 -1.28 -28.59 8.74
C ILE A 140 -0.38 -28.64 7.50
N ARG A 141 0.93 -28.82 7.65
CA ARG A 141 1.90 -28.89 6.53
C ARG A 141 1.56 -30.04 5.58
N LYS A 142 1.23 -31.22 6.13
CA LYS A 142 0.82 -32.38 5.34
C LYS A 142 -0.45 -32.10 4.53
N ARG A 143 -1.46 -31.48 5.15
CA ARG A 143 -2.73 -31.13 4.49
C ARG A 143 -2.55 -30.05 3.44
N LEU A 144 -1.81 -28.99 3.74
CA LEU A 144 -1.42 -27.96 2.79
C LEU A 144 -0.66 -28.56 1.59
N ALA A 145 0.33 -29.44 1.83
CA ALA A 145 1.11 -30.08 0.76
C ALA A 145 0.22 -30.87 -0.19
N LYS A 146 -0.77 -31.58 0.37
CA LYS A 146 -1.76 -32.31 -0.43
C LYS A 146 -2.69 -31.37 -1.20
N ALA A 147 -3.13 -30.26 -0.60
CA ALA A 147 -3.98 -29.29 -1.27
C ALA A 147 -3.27 -28.58 -2.43
N HIS A 148 -2.02 -28.19 -2.23
CA HIS A 148 -1.18 -27.54 -3.24
C HIS A 148 -0.54 -28.52 -4.23
N ASN A 149 -0.58 -29.83 -3.96
CA ASN A 149 0.08 -30.87 -4.74
C ASN A 149 1.60 -30.66 -4.86
N ILE A 150 2.25 -30.37 -3.72
CA ILE A 150 3.70 -30.12 -3.62
C ILE A 150 4.32 -30.93 -2.48
N SER A 151 5.64 -30.89 -2.35
CA SER A 151 6.32 -31.53 -1.23
C SER A 151 6.10 -30.75 0.08
N ARG A 152 6.06 -31.45 1.22
CA ARG A 152 5.95 -30.80 2.54
C ARG A 152 7.10 -29.84 2.83
N LYS A 153 8.30 -30.14 2.32
CA LYS A 153 9.50 -29.29 2.46
C LYS A 153 9.39 -27.96 1.71
N ASP A 154 8.44 -27.85 0.78
CA ASP A 154 8.22 -26.67 -0.03
C ASP A 154 7.18 -25.73 0.61
N ILE A 155 6.74 -26.02 1.85
CA ILE A 155 5.84 -25.18 2.63
C ILE A 155 6.60 -24.58 3.80
N ASN A 156 6.67 -23.25 3.82
CA ASN A 156 7.29 -22.51 4.90
C ASN A 156 6.22 -21.76 5.68
N PHE A 157 6.10 -22.04 6.99
CA PHE A 157 5.22 -21.27 7.85
C PHE A 157 5.88 -19.95 8.22
N LYS A 158 5.08 -18.88 8.27
CA LYS A 158 5.52 -17.54 8.66
C LYS A 158 5.07 -17.18 10.05
N THR A 159 3.80 -17.39 10.36
CA THR A 159 3.24 -17.10 11.68
C THR A 159 1.84 -17.70 11.81
N VAL A 160 1.31 -17.67 13.03
CA VAL A 160 -0.09 -17.95 13.35
C VAL A 160 -0.66 -16.75 14.10
N TYR A 161 -1.88 -16.33 13.76
CA TYR A 161 -2.55 -15.24 14.47
C TYR A 161 -4.05 -15.46 14.73
N VAL A 162 -4.59 -14.72 15.70
CA VAL A 162 -5.96 -14.85 16.24
C VAL A 162 -6.97 -13.89 15.61
N GLY A 163 -8.27 -14.10 15.89
CA GLY A 163 -9.44 -13.47 15.26
C GLY A 163 -10.35 -14.57 14.69
N SER A 164 -9.73 -15.47 13.95
CA SER A 164 -10.07 -16.90 13.81
C SER A 164 -8.74 -17.68 13.91
N PHE A 165 -8.68 -18.99 13.67
CA PHE A 165 -7.38 -19.68 13.64
C PHE A 165 -6.71 -19.48 12.27
N ASN A 166 -5.80 -18.50 12.17
CA ASN A 166 -5.17 -18.12 10.90
C ASN A 166 -3.73 -18.62 10.82
N VAL A 167 -3.39 -19.33 9.74
CA VAL A 167 -2.05 -19.82 9.47
C VAL A 167 -1.50 -19.13 8.23
N VAL A 168 -0.38 -18.43 8.40
CA VAL A 168 0.33 -17.77 7.30
C VAL A 168 1.46 -18.66 6.82
N TYR A 169 1.50 -18.92 5.52
CA TYR A 169 2.51 -19.78 4.92
C TYR A 169 2.88 -19.31 3.52
N THR A 170 4.04 -19.73 3.05
CA THR A 170 4.52 -19.50 1.69
C THR A 170 4.88 -20.82 1.04
N LEU A 171 4.98 -20.79 -0.29
CA LEU A 171 5.27 -21.94 -1.12
C LEU A 171 6.60 -21.70 -1.84
N LYS A 172 7.51 -22.67 -1.79
CA LYS A 172 8.79 -22.55 -2.52
C LYS A 172 8.53 -22.54 -4.03
N ASN A 173 9.18 -21.61 -4.75
CA ASN A 173 9.07 -21.44 -6.21
C ASN A 173 7.65 -21.13 -6.73
N SER A 174 6.83 -20.41 -5.95
CA SER A 174 5.45 -20.09 -6.34
C SER A 174 5.29 -18.89 -7.25
N THR A 175 6.33 -18.50 -7.99
CA THR A 175 6.38 -17.22 -8.70
C THR A 175 5.40 -17.11 -9.87
N ASN A 176 4.66 -18.17 -10.24
CA ASN A 176 3.71 -18.17 -11.34
C ASN A 176 2.51 -19.12 -11.12
N ILE A 177 1.69 -18.87 -10.09
CA ILE A 177 0.44 -19.63 -9.90
C ILE A 177 -0.67 -18.99 -10.74
N SER A 178 -1.32 -19.77 -11.61
CA SER A 178 -2.44 -19.30 -12.42
C SER A 178 -3.74 -19.20 -11.60
N VAL A 179 -4.70 -18.40 -12.08
CA VAL A 179 -6.07 -18.32 -11.53
C VAL A 179 -6.71 -19.69 -11.40
N GLU A 180 -6.62 -20.50 -12.44
CA GLU A 180 -7.20 -21.84 -12.47
C GLU A 180 -6.59 -22.74 -11.39
N SER A 181 -5.28 -22.64 -11.18
CA SER A 181 -4.59 -23.33 -10.10
C SER A 181 -5.07 -22.86 -8.72
N LEU A 182 -5.30 -21.56 -8.52
CA LEU A 182 -5.81 -21.00 -7.26
C LEU A 182 -7.23 -21.51 -6.92
N VAL A 183 -8.14 -21.53 -7.89
CA VAL A 183 -9.50 -22.06 -7.71
C VAL A 183 -9.46 -23.53 -7.29
N LYS A 184 -8.64 -24.35 -7.99
CA LYS A 184 -8.46 -25.77 -7.66
C LYS A 184 -7.86 -25.96 -6.26
N VAL A 185 -6.90 -25.13 -5.87
CA VAL A 185 -6.28 -25.16 -4.53
C VAL A 185 -7.32 -24.87 -3.45
N ARG A 186 -8.19 -23.86 -3.66
CA ARG A 186 -9.25 -23.50 -2.71
C ARG A 186 -10.19 -24.68 -2.43
N GLU A 187 -10.70 -25.35 -3.46
CA GLU A 187 -11.54 -26.55 -3.28
C GLU A 187 -10.81 -27.67 -2.53
N LYS A 188 -9.52 -27.89 -2.85
CA LYS A 188 -8.72 -28.88 -2.13
C LYS A 188 -8.48 -28.51 -0.67
N LEU A 189 -8.27 -27.22 -0.36
CA LEU A 189 -8.12 -26.74 1.01
C LEU A 189 -9.40 -27.00 1.81
N LYS A 190 -10.57 -26.66 1.26
CA LYS A 190 -11.87 -26.97 1.86
C LYS A 190 -12.03 -28.46 2.15
N ASN A 191 -11.56 -29.33 1.25
CA ASN A 191 -11.59 -30.78 1.45
C ASN A 191 -10.53 -31.31 2.43
N GLN A 192 -9.47 -30.55 2.73
CA GLN A 192 -8.43 -30.97 3.68
C GLN A 192 -8.67 -30.44 5.11
N PHE A 193 -9.47 -29.38 5.26
CA PHE A 193 -9.70 -28.70 6.53
C PHE A 193 -11.21 -28.57 6.79
N GLU A 194 -11.74 -29.35 7.73
CA GLU A 194 -13.17 -29.34 8.10
C GLU A 194 -13.63 -27.94 8.55
N GLU A 195 -12.78 -27.26 9.31
CA GLU A 195 -13.02 -25.90 9.82
C GLU A 195 -12.68 -24.79 8.81
N PHE A 196 -12.53 -25.10 7.51
CA PHE A 196 -12.15 -24.11 6.49
C PHE A 196 -13.17 -22.97 6.38
N ILE A 197 -12.72 -21.73 6.60
CA ILE A 197 -13.52 -20.53 6.33
C ILE A 197 -13.14 -19.95 4.97
N SER A 198 -11.86 -19.58 4.82
CA SER A 198 -11.37 -18.96 3.59
C SER A 198 -9.87 -19.14 3.42
N SER A 199 -9.40 -18.80 2.23
CA SER A 199 -7.98 -18.69 1.92
C SER A 199 -7.74 -17.34 1.28
N LYS A 200 -6.79 -16.57 1.83
CA LYS A 200 -6.38 -15.28 1.27
C LYS A 200 -5.01 -15.40 0.62
N ILE A 201 -4.76 -14.55 -0.37
CA ILE A 201 -3.49 -14.50 -1.11
C ILE A 201 -2.91 -13.11 -1.06
N HIS A 202 -1.59 -13.01 -1.10
CA HIS A 202 -0.93 -11.72 -1.25
C HIS A 202 -1.49 -10.95 -2.48
N PRO A 203 -1.79 -9.64 -2.39
CA PRO A 203 -2.42 -8.88 -3.48
C PRO A 203 -1.67 -8.90 -4.81
N LEU A 204 -0.34 -8.99 -4.75
CA LEU A 204 0.51 -9.08 -5.94
C LEU A 204 0.65 -10.50 -6.49
N PHE A 205 -0.03 -11.51 -5.94
CA PHE A 205 0.14 -12.91 -6.36
C PHE A 205 -0.51 -13.24 -7.71
N TYR A 206 -1.50 -12.45 -8.12
CA TYR A 206 -2.29 -12.69 -9.33
C TYR A 206 -2.36 -11.45 -10.21
N ARG A 207 -3.29 -10.53 -9.93
CA ARG A 207 -3.62 -9.40 -10.78
C ARG A 207 -3.78 -8.18 -9.89
N PRO A 208 -2.74 -7.34 -9.75
CA PRO A 208 -2.84 -6.15 -8.95
C PRO A 208 -3.91 -5.21 -9.52
N SER A 209 -4.83 -4.75 -8.68
CA SER A 209 -5.83 -3.73 -9.02
C SER A 209 -5.53 -2.43 -8.31
N PHE A 210 -5.77 -1.29 -8.96
CA PHE A 210 -5.52 0.04 -8.42
C PHE A 210 -6.78 0.88 -8.43
N ASP A 211 -7.17 1.38 -7.27
CA ASP A 211 -8.30 2.28 -7.15
C ASP A 211 -7.91 3.68 -7.62
N ILE A 212 -8.51 4.10 -8.73
CA ILE A 212 -8.28 5.40 -9.32
C ILE A 212 -9.17 6.50 -8.70
N SER A 213 -10.10 6.13 -7.81
CA SER A 213 -10.97 7.05 -7.06
C SER A 213 -10.21 7.87 -6.01
N PHE A 214 -8.98 7.45 -5.68
CA PHE A 214 -8.06 8.21 -4.84
C PHE A 214 -7.69 9.57 -5.43
N PHE A 215 -7.94 9.77 -6.73
CA PHE A 215 -7.67 11.02 -7.43
C PHE A 215 -8.94 11.85 -7.64
N ASP A 216 -8.81 13.15 -7.46
CA ASP A 216 -9.86 14.15 -7.71
C ASP A 216 -9.35 15.19 -8.71
N GLU A 217 -9.99 15.24 -9.87
CA GLU A 217 -9.58 16.11 -10.97
C GLU A 217 -9.71 17.60 -10.65
N ARG A 218 -10.59 17.98 -9.72
CA ARG A 218 -10.72 19.38 -9.25
C ARG A 218 -9.42 19.86 -8.61
N GLY A 219 -8.66 18.94 -8.02
CA GLY A 219 -7.36 19.21 -7.45
C GLY A 219 -6.22 19.22 -8.46
N ASN A 220 -6.41 18.79 -9.72
CA ASN A 220 -5.33 18.73 -10.69
C ASN A 220 -4.79 20.13 -11.04
N LYS A 221 -3.47 20.27 -11.13
CA LYS A 221 -2.84 21.55 -11.49
C LYS A 221 -1.46 21.35 -12.09
N THR A 222 -1.24 21.91 -13.28
CA THR A 222 0.10 22.04 -13.86
C THR A 222 0.71 23.37 -13.45
N PHE A 223 1.90 23.33 -12.86
CA PHE A 223 2.57 24.53 -12.41
C PHE A 223 3.51 25.10 -13.48
N PRO A 224 3.59 26.44 -13.62
CA PRO A 224 4.43 27.09 -14.62
C PRO A 224 5.92 26.80 -14.38
N SER A 225 6.74 27.17 -15.37
CA SER A 225 8.20 27.00 -15.31
C SER A 225 8.89 27.91 -14.28
N LYS A 226 8.25 29.02 -13.92
CA LYS A 226 8.71 29.99 -12.92
C LYS A 226 7.92 29.80 -11.63
N ALA A 227 8.61 29.66 -10.50
CA ALA A 227 7.96 29.52 -9.20
C ALA A 227 7.39 30.87 -8.73
N GLU A 228 6.14 30.84 -8.27
CA GLU A 228 5.52 31.91 -7.51
C GLU A 228 5.66 31.64 -6.01
N ILE A 229 5.60 32.71 -5.20
CA ILE A 229 5.60 32.63 -3.74
C ILE A 229 4.26 33.16 -3.26
N HIS A 230 3.60 32.40 -2.39
CA HIS A 230 2.35 32.79 -1.76
C HIS A 230 2.53 32.83 -0.24
N GLU A 231 1.78 33.70 0.43
CA GLU A 231 1.57 33.58 1.87
C GLU A 231 0.35 32.68 2.09
N VAL A 232 0.52 31.65 2.92
CA VAL A 232 -0.52 30.64 3.20
C VAL A 232 -0.71 30.50 4.70
N GLY A 233 -1.91 30.15 5.12
CA GLY A 233 -2.29 30.00 6.52
C GLY A 233 -3.37 31.00 6.96
N PRO A 234 -3.84 30.90 8.21
CA PRO A 234 -4.86 31.79 8.76
C PRO A 234 -4.37 33.24 8.87
N PRO A 235 -5.29 34.23 8.88
CA PRO A 235 -4.95 35.63 9.11
C PRO A 235 -4.14 35.82 10.40
N GLY A 236 -3.04 36.56 10.31
CA GLY A 236 -2.13 36.80 11.44
C GLY A 236 -1.18 35.65 11.79
N CYS A 237 -1.28 34.52 11.08
CA CYS A 237 -0.44 33.35 11.28
C CYS A 237 -0.08 32.73 9.93
N THR A 238 0.58 33.50 9.05
CA THR A 238 0.92 33.08 7.68
C THR A 238 2.38 32.64 7.56
N GLU A 239 2.64 31.75 6.59
CA GLU A 239 3.98 31.29 6.22
C GLU A 239 4.17 31.34 4.70
N LYS A 240 5.43 31.45 4.26
CA LYS A 240 5.76 31.45 2.83
C LYS A 240 5.65 30.06 2.25
N TYR A 241 5.02 29.95 1.08
CA TYR A 241 4.91 28.73 0.29
C TYR A 241 5.46 28.97 -1.11
N PHE A 242 6.37 28.09 -1.55
CA PHE A 242 6.96 28.16 -2.89
C PHE A 242 6.23 27.20 -3.81
N GLN A 243 5.64 27.73 -4.87
CA GLN A 243 4.95 26.92 -5.87
C GLN A 243 5.91 25.93 -6.54
N PRO A 244 5.51 24.66 -6.78
CA PRO A 244 6.40 23.64 -7.31
C PRO A 244 6.52 23.78 -8.83
N ALA A 245 7.36 24.70 -9.27
CA ALA A 245 7.56 24.99 -10.70
C ALA A 245 7.92 23.73 -11.52
N LYS A 246 7.27 23.59 -12.69
CA LYS A 246 7.37 22.44 -13.61
C LYS A 246 6.82 21.11 -13.10
N TRP A 247 6.21 21.08 -11.91
CA TRP A 247 5.51 19.89 -11.44
C TRP A 247 4.07 19.90 -11.94
N THR A 248 3.47 18.72 -12.03
CA THR A 248 2.02 18.55 -12.19
C THR A 248 1.48 17.87 -10.95
N ARG A 249 0.49 18.50 -10.32
CA ARG A 249 -0.28 17.92 -9.22
C ARG A 249 -1.44 17.11 -9.77
N TYR A 250 -1.53 15.87 -9.34
CA TYR A 250 -2.75 15.08 -9.34
C TYR A 250 -3.40 15.25 -7.97
N GLY A 251 -4.62 15.80 -7.94
CA GLY A 251 -5.37 16.02 -6.72
C GLY A 251 -5.73 14.69 -6.06
N LEU A 252 -5.61 14.61 -4.74
CA LEU A 252 -6.12 13.46 -4.00
C LEU A 252 -7.56 13.73 -3.57
N ASN A 253 -8.42 12.71 -3.62
CA ASN A 253 -9.78 12.78 -3.15
C ASN A 253 -9.79 12.80 -1.62
N VAL A 254 -9.80 14.01 -1.05
CA VAL A 254 -9.70 14.26 0.39
C VAL A 254 -10.80 15.17 0.93
N ILE A 255 -11.70 15.63 0.06
CA ILE A 255 -12.86 16.43 0.44
C ILE A 255 -13.87 15.51 1.15
N GLY A 256 -14.32 15.92 2.34
CA GLY A 256 -15.17 15.11 3.21
C GLY A 256 -14.47 13.92 3.88
N LYS A 257 -13.15 13.77 3.70
CA LYS A 257 -12.38 12.66 4.30
C LYS A 257 -12.08 12.88 5.79
N TYR A 258 -12.04 14.13 6.23
CA TYR A 258 -11.66 14.50 7.59
C TYR A 258 -12.85 15.10 8.37
N GLU A 259 -12.97 14.75 9.65
CA GLU A 259 -14.12 15.13 10.48
C GLU A 259 -14.26 16.64 10.73
N ASP A 260 -13.16 17.39 10.65
CA ASP A 260 -13.11 18.84 10.85
C ASP A 260 -13.45 19.65 9.58
N GLY A 261 -14.00 18.98 8.56
CA GLY A 261 -14.42 19.58 7.30
C GLY A 261 -13.26 19.89 6.36
N ASP A 262 -13.51 20.74 5.36
CA ASP A 262 -12.60 20.93 4.23
C ASP A 262 -11.92 22.31 4.17
N THR A 263 -12.26 23.20 5.11
CA THR A 263 -11.76 24.59 5.14
C THR A 263 -10.25 24.69 5.34
N TRP A 264 -9.60 23.62 5.81
CA TRP A 264 -8.15 23.48 5.87
C TRP A 264 -7.51 23.47 4.47
N LEU A 265 -8.24 23.02 3.44
CA LEU A 265 -7.77 22.87 2.06
C LEU A 265 -8.43 23.87 1.10
N ASP A 266 -9.76 23.96 1.14
CA ASP A 266 -10.56 24.59 0.08
C ASP A 266 -11.63 25.54 0.67
N PRO A 267 -11.87 26.72 0.05
CA PRO A 267 -11.12 27.29 -1.06
C PRO A 267 -9.69 27.69 -0.66
N PHE A 268 -8.80 27.79 -1.65
CA PHE A 268 -7.43 28.26 -1.42
C PHE A 268 -7.43 29.70 -0.88
N LEU A 269 -6.62 29.96 0.15
CA LEU A 269 -6.56 31.21 0.93
C LEU A 269 -7.80 31.48 1.81
N HIS A 270 -8.64 30.48 2.06
CA HIS A 270 -9.67 30.61 3.09
C HIS A 270 -9.04 30.87 4.47
N PRO A 271 -9.67 31.65 5.39
CA PRO A 271 -9.10 31.93 6.71
C PRO A 271 -8.82 30.69 7.58
N GLY A 272 -9.50 29.57 7.31
CA GLY A 272 -9.25 28.27 7.94
C GLY A 272 -8.16 27.43 7.28
N ASN A 273 -7.55 27.88 6.18
CA ASN A 273 -6.56 27.10 5.46
C ASN A 273 -5.34 26.81 6.31
N TRP A 274 -4.91 25.55 6.26
CA TRP A 274 -3.65 25.11 6.80
C TRP A 274 -2.48 25.57 5.92
N TYR A 275 -1.26 25.52 6.45
CA TYR A 275 -0.07 25.80 5.64
C TYR A 275 0.09 24.82 4.50
N ARG A 276 0.87 25.18 3.47
CA ARG A 276 1.19 24.32 2.33
C ARG A 276 2.66 23.95 2.34
N ALA A 277 2.95 22.67 2.14
CA ALA A 277 4.30 22.14 2.12
C ALA A 277 4.41 20.93 1.20
N PHE A 278 5.60 20.33 1.18
CA PHE A 278 5.96 19.18 0.38
C PHE A 278 6.64 18.13 1.26
N HIS A 279 6.29 16.87 1.02
CA HIS A 279 6.88 15.71 1.70
C HIS A 279 7.41 14.73 0.66
N GLY A 280 8.69 14.37 0.77
CA GLY A 280 9.33 13.41 -0.11
C GLY A 280 9.33 12.00 0.49
N THR A 281 9.04 10.98 -0.32
CA THR A 281 9.01 9.57 0.11
C THR A 281 10.24 8.77 -0.32
N GLY A 282 11.26 9.41 -0.90
CA GLY A 282 12.44 8.74 -1.47
C GLY A 282 13.26 7.90 -0.49
N ASN A 283 13.18 8.19 0.81
CA ASN A 283 13.89 7.47 1.88
C ASN A 283 13.02 6.42 2.60
N ALA A 284 11.83 6.12 2.06
CA ALA A 284 11.00 5.04 2.55
C ALA A 284 11.74 3.70 2.49
N ARG A 285 11.53 2.85 3.51
CA ARG A 285 12.14 1.53 3.66
C ARG A 285 11.16 0.56 4.32
N SER A 286 11.49 -0.73 4.35
CA SER A 286 10.65 -1.80 4.90
C SER A 286 10.18 -1.54 6.32
N GLU A 287 11.00 -0.88 7.15
CA GLU A 287 10.67 -0.62 8.54
C GLU A 287 9.54 0.39 8.70
N ASP A 288 9.29 1.26 7.71
CA ASP A 288 8.19 2.24 7.74
C ASP A 288 6.80 1.60 7.64
N PHE A 289 6.76 0.36 7.18
CA PHE A 289 5.56 -0.41 6.91
C PHE A 289 5.42 -1.61 7.88
N GLY A 290 6.36 -1.76 8.83
CA GLY A 290 6.36 -2.84 9.79
C GLY A 290 6.83 -4.20 9.23
N HIS A 291 7.54 -4.21 8.11
CA HIS A 291 8.06 -5.43 7.45
C HIS A 291 9.52 -5.72 7.82
N LEU A 292 9.85 -5.77 9.12
CA LEU A 292 11.23 -5.91 9.59
C LEU A 292 11.95 -7.19 9.07
N ASP A 293 11.19 -8.23 8.69
CA ASP A 293 11.73 -9.56 8.35
C ASP A 293 11.32 -10.08 6.96
N GLN A 294 10.78 -9.24 6.08
CA GLN A 294 10.37 -9.63 4.72
C GLN A 294 11.30 -9.01 3.68
N CYS A 295 11.57 -9.73 2.59
CA CYS A 295 12.29 -9.18 1.46
C CYS A 295 11.47 -8.00 0.89
N PHE A 296 12.12 -6.86 0.66
CA PHE A 296 11.45 -5.60 0.40
C PHE A 296 12.28 -4.83 -0.61
N ASP A 297 11.67 -4.43 -1.73
CA ASP A 297 12.39 -3.68 -2.74
C ASP A 297 12.31 -2.17 -2.46
N ASP A 298 13.44 -1.64 -1.97
CA ASP A 298 13.68 -0.23 -1.72
C ASP A 298 13.49 0.67 -2.96
N LYS A 299 13.44 0.10 -4.15
CA LYS A 299 13.10 0.79 -5.40
C LYS A 299 11.65 1.29 -5.41
N TYR A 300 10.70 0.47 -4.94
CA TYR A 300 9.26 0.79 -4.98
C TYR A 300 8.72 1.30 -3.64
N ALA A 301 9.51 1.22 -2.57
CA ALA A 301 9.20 1.80 -1.26
C ALA A 301 8.66 3.24 -1.30
N PRO A 302 9.18 4.17 -2.13
CA PRO A 302 8.65 5.52 -2.20
C PRO A 302 7.21 5.58 -2.69
N VAL A 303 6.82 4.71 -3.62
CA VAL A 303 5.46 4.67 -4.17
C VAL A 303 4.50 4.04 -3.17
N ASN A 304 4.92 2.97 -2.49
CA ASN A 304 4.19 2.40 -1.35
C ASN A 304 3.90 3.42 -0.26
N ALA A 305 4.89 4.26 0.07
CA ALA A 305 4.71 5.31 1.07
C ALA A 305 3.62 6.30 0.65
N LEU A 306 3.50 6.66 -0.63
CA LEU A 306 2.44 7.57 -1.10
C LEU A 306 1.05 6.97 -0.83
N ALA A 307 0.84 5.71 -1.23
CA ALA A 307 -0.42 4.99 -1.02
C ALA A 307 -0.74 4.85 0.48
N ASN A 308 0.23 4.38 1.26
CA ASN A 308 0.06 4.17 2.69
C ASN A 308 -0.25 5.48 3.44
N ILE A 309 0.39 6.60 3.05
CA ILE A 309 0.14 7.92 3.63
C ILE A 309 -1.27 8.42 3.30
N TYR A 310 -1.76 8.18 2.09
CA TYR A 310 -3.12 8.55 1.72
C TYR A 310 -4.15 7.80 2.56
N GLU A 311 -4.00 6.49 2.74
CA GLU A 311 -4.98 5.67 3.47
C GLU A 311 -4.89 5.83 4.99
N ASN A 312 -3.67 5.71 5.55
CA ASN A 312 -3.47 5.57 7.00
C ASN A 312 -2.87 6.82 7.65
N GLY A 313 -2.58 7.85 6.86
CA GLY A 313 -1.87 9.04 7.34
C GLY A 313 -0.37 8.83 7.49
N PHE A 314 0.29 9.82 8.07
CA PHE A 314 1.75 9.83 8.18
C PHE A 314 2.26 9.01 9.36
N ASN A 315 3.46 8.45 9.19
CA ASN A 315 4.27 7.94 10.30
C ASN A 315 5.35 8.95 10.68
N LYS A 316 5.77 8.95 11.95
CA LYS A 316 6.92 9.74 12.39
C LYS A 316 8.20 9.26 11.70
N ALA A 317 9.10 10.18 11.39
CA ALA A 317 10.38 9.85 10.78
C ALA A 317 11.21 8.94 11.69
N ARG A 318 11.83 7.89 11.12
CA ARG A 318 12.78 7.02 11.83
C ARG A 318 13.97 7.79 12.39
N ILE A 319 14.45 8.76 11.63
CA ILE A 319 15.59 9.61 11.98
C ILE A 319 15.06 11.00 12.33
N ALA A 320 15.32 11.42 13.56
CA ALA A 320 14.74 12.63 14.16
C ALA A 320 15.81 13.73 14.40
N VAL A 321 16.57 14.12 13.37
CA VAL A 321 17.67 15.11 13.49
C VAL A 321 17.20 16.43 14.12
N TYR A 322 15.99 16.85 13.83
CA TYR A 322 15.41 18.07 14.37
C TYR A 322 14.33 17.80 15.43
N GLY A 323 14.17 16.58 15.92
CA GLY A 323 13.12 16.16 16.84
C GLY A 323 12.12 15.18 16.23
N ALA A 324 11.40 14.43 17.06
CA ALA A 324 10.46 13.42 16.60
C ALA A 324 9.25 14.05 15.90
N GLY A 325 8.92 13.60 14.69
CA GLY A 325 7.77 14.11 13.92
C GLY A 325 7.83 13.73 12.45
N VAL A 326 6.86 14.25 11.69
CA VAL A 326 6.82 14.18 10.23
C VAL A 326 7.55 15.41 9.67
N TYR A 327 8.41 15.21 8.68
CA TYR A 327 9.25 16.27 8.13
C TYR A 327 8.70 16.69 6.77
N CYS A 328 8.53 17.99 6.57
CA CYS A 328 8.15 18.57 5.28
C CYS A 328 8.85 19.91 5.08
N SER A 329 8.70 20.52 3.91
CA SER A 329 9.26 21.85 3.61
C SER A 329 8.26 22.68 2.80
N PRO A 330 8.14 23.99 3.03
CA PRO A 330 7.38 24.88 2.16
C PRO A 330 8.05 25.10 0.79
N ASN A 331 9.32 24.68 0.66
CA ASN A 331 10.12 24.83 -0.53
C ASN A 331 10.33 23.48 -1.22
N PRO A 332 9.77 23.26 -2.41
CA PRO A 332 9.76 21.95 -3.06
C PRO A 332 11.16 21.47 -3.45
N LYS A 333 12.13 22.38 -3.57
CA LYS A 333 13.52 22.04 -3.88
C LYS A 333 14.19 21.21 -2.78
N ILE A 334 13.76 21.36 -1.53
CA ILE A 334 14.30 20.61 -0.38
C ILE A 334 13.98 19.10 -0.54
N PRO A 335 12.71 18.67 -0.62
CA PRO A 335 12.39 17.27 -0.89
C PRO A 335 12.85 16.79 -2.26
N GLU A 336 12.78 17.61 -3.31
CA GLU A 336 13.23 17.20 -4.64
C GLU A 336 14.71 16.77 -4.67
N LYS A 337 15.58 17.43 -3.90
CA LYS A 337 17.02 17.15 -3.89
C LYS A 337 17.38 15.90 -3.08
N GLN A 338 16.71 15.68 -1.94
CA GLN A 338 17.17 14.71 -0.94
C GLN A 338 16.18 13.58 -0.65
N PHE A 339 14.91 13.77 -1.00
CA PHE A 339 13.80 12.95 -0.52
C PHE A 339 12.87 12.52 -1.66
N THR A 340 13.33 12.55 -2.91
CA THR A 340 12.62 11.96 -4.06
C THR A 340 13.52 10.98 -4.80
N LYS A 341 12.94 9.89 -5.30
CA LYS A 341 13.59 8.95 -6.20
C LYS A 341 12.96 9.06 -7.59
N ALA A 342 13.78 8.90 -8.63
CA ALA A 342 13.30 8.88 -10.00
C ALA A 342 12.90 7.46 -10.40
N VAL A 343 11.82 7.34 -11.18
CA VAL A 343 11.35 6.09 -11.78
C VAL A 343 11.37 6.20 -13.30
N ASP A 344 11.77 5.13 -13.96
CA ASP A 344 11.86 5.04 -15.41
C ASP A 344 10.53 4.54 -16.01
N VAL A 345 10.09 5.13 -17.13
CA VAL A 345 8.83 4.76 -17.82
C VAL A 345 9.01 4.79 -19.33
N ASN A 346 8.53 3.75 -20.02
CA ASN A 346 8.50 3.72 -21.48
C ASN A 346 7.29 4.52 -22.02
N THR A 347 7.53 5.42 -22.96
CA THR A 347 6.50 6.26 -23.61
C THR A 347 6.56 6.13 -25.13
N GLN A 348 5.60 6.71 -25.85
CA GLN A 348 5.65 6.79 -27.33
C GLN A 348 6.95 7.43 -27.86
N LEU A 349 7.57 8.32 -27.07
CA LEU A 349 8.78 9.04 -27.43
C LEU A 349 10.06 8.41 -26.81
N GLY A 350 9.96 7.18 -26.32
CA GLY A 350 11.05 6.46 -25.67
C GLY A 350 10.99 6.51 -24.14
N LYS A 351 12.09 6.09 -23.50
CA LYS A 351 12.19 5.96 -22.04
C LYS A 351 12.38 7.33 -21.38
N LYS A 352 11.46 7.72 -20.50
CA LYS A 352 11.49 8.97 -19.71
C LYS A 352 11.66 8.67 -18.23
N LYS A 353 12.11 9.68 -17.46
CA LYS A 353 12.28 9.59 -16.01
C LYS A 353 11.32 10.53 -15.30
N PHE A 354 10.74 10.07 -14.21
CA PHE A 354 9.78 10.84 -13.42
C PHE A 354 10.16 10.83 -11.95
N LYS A 355 10.01 11.96 -11.28
CA LYS A 355 10.06 12.05 -9.81
C LYS A 355 8.66 12.28 -9.26
N CYS A 356 8.43 11.75 -8.05
CA CYS A 356 7.19 11.95 -7.32
C CYS A 356 7.45 12.49 -5.91
N MET A 357 6.54 13.33 -5.40
CA MET A 357 6.47 13.73 -3.98
C MET A 357 5.03 14.10 -3.60
N LEU A 358 4.74 14.20 -2.31
CA LEU A 358 3.44 14.66 -1.82
C LEU A 358 3.41 16.17 -1.68
N GLN A 359 2.26 16.73 -2.04
CA GLN A 359 1.84 18.05 -1.60
C GLN A 359 0.94 17.88 -0.37
N VAL A 360 1.28 18.59 0.69
CA VAL A 360 0.69 18.39 2.03
C VAL A 360 0.20 19.71 2.61
N ALA A 361 -0.84 19.62 3.43
CA ALA A 361 -1.30 20.72 4.27
C ALA A 361 -0.91 20.45 5.72
N VAL A 362 -0.51 21.50 6.44
CA VAL A 362 0.01 21.38 7.81
C VAL A 362 -0.76 22.30 8.75
N ASN A 363 -1.29 21.75 9.84
CA ASN A 363 -2.01 22.49 10.85
C ASN A 363 -1.10 23.58 11.44
N PRO A 364 -1.49 24.87 11.38
CA PRO A 364 -0.70 25.97 11.91
C PRO A 364 -0.32 25.84 13.39
N ASN A 365 -1.17 25.19 14.18
CA ASN A 365 -0.94 25.00 15.61
C ASN A 365 -0.13 23.73 15.93
N GLY A 366 0.06 22.84 14.95
CA GLY A 366 0.70 21.53 15.12
C GLY A 366 2.12 21.43 14.56
N VAL A 367 2.74 22.56 14.19
CA VAL A 367 4.02 22.59 13.49
C VAL A 367 5.10 23.33 14.27
N ARG A 368 6.33 22.83 14.15
CA ARG A 368 7.54 23.53 14.59
C ARG A 368 8.46 23.83 13.43
N PHE A 369 8.94 25.07 13.36
CA PHE A 369 9.76 25.57 12.27
C PHE A 369 11.26 25.45 12.57
N VAL A 370 12.01 24.87 11.64
CA VAL A 370 13.48 24.81 11.65
C VAL A 370 13.99 25.74 10.55
N LYS A 371 14.01 27.04 10.85
CA LYS A 371 14.20 28.11 9.85
C LYS A 371 15.53 28.01 9.09
N GLN A 372 16.60 27.58 9.74
CA GLN A 372 17.94 27.48 9.13
C GLN A 372 18.00 26.40 8.04
N ALA A 373 17.11 25.41 8.09
CA ALA A 373 17.09 24.29 7.16
C ALA A 373 15.89 24.32 6.20
N ASP A 374 15.01 25.32 6.31
CA ASP A 374 13.74 25.41 5.57
C ASP A 374 12.89 24.14 5.72
N ILE A 375 12.89 23.58 6.94
CA ILE A 375 12.19 22.34 7.30
C ILE A 375 11.15 22.64 8.37
N TRP A 376 10.00 22.00 8.22
CA TRP A 376 8.92 21.96 9.20
C TRP A 376 8.85 20.57 9.80
N VAL A 377 8.73 20.51 11.13
CA VAL A 377 8.55 19.26 11.88
C VAL A 377 7.16 19.28 12.50
N VAL A 378 6.34 18.29 12.15
CA VAL A 378 4.98 18.11 12.65
C VAL A 378 5.01 16.97 13.68
N PRO A 379 4.99 17.25 15.00
CA PRO A 379 5.19 16.22 16.01
C PRO A 379 4.05 15.20 16.07
N ASN A 380 2.83 15.62 15.75
CA ASN A 380 1.64 14.78 15.72
C ASN A 380 1.25 14.51 14.25
N PRO A 381 1.28 13.26 13.77
CA PRO A 381 0.94 12.96 12.38
C PRO A 381 -0.47 13.33 11.93
N GLN A 382 -1.40 13.59 12.84
CA GLN A 382 -2.75 14.07 12.51
C GLN A 382 -2.80 15.54 12.08
N ASP A 383 -1.74 16.30 12.39
CA ASP A 383 -1.59 17.72 12.06
C ASP A 383 -0.97 17.95 10.67
N ILE A 384 -0.93 16.91 9.84
CA ILE A 384 -0.45 16.97 8.45
C ILE A 384 -1.27 16.03 7.56
N ARG A 385 -1.69 16.53 6.40
CA ARG A 385 -2.59 15.82 5.48
C ARG A 385 -2.06 15.86 4.05
N PRO A 386 -2.00 14.74 3.32
CA PRO A 386 -1.71 14.80 1.89
C PRO A 386 -2.95 15.31 1.14
N TYR A 387 -2.76 16.09 0.08
CA TYR A 387 -3.88 16.47 -0.80
C TYR A 387 -3.52 16.43 -2.29
N GLY A 388 -2.28 16.10 -2.63
CA GLY A 388 -1.89 15.91 -4.02
C GLY A 388 -0.61 15.12 -4.15
N ILE A 389 -0.48 14.41 -5.26
CA ILE A 389 0.78 13.81 -5.72
C ILE A 389 1.35 14.71 -6.80
N LEU A 390 2.59 15.15 -6.62
CA LEU A 390 3.32 15.92 -7.61
C LEU A 390 4.17 14.96 -8.44
N ILE A 391 4.05 15.05 -9.76
CA ILE A 391 4.84 14.31 -10.73
C ILE A 391 5.61 15.31 -11.60
N LYS A 392 6.88 15.03 -11.86
CA LYS A 392 7.75 15.84 -12.72
C LYS A 392 8.63 14.94 -13.57
N GLU A 393 8.65 15.22 -14.88
CA GLU A 393 9.65 14.66 -15.80
C GLU A 393 11.03 15.27 -15.51
N VAL A 394 12.08 14.44 -15.43
CA VAL A 394 13.45 14.86 -15.04
C VAL A 394 14.53 14.55 -16.05
#